data_AF-A5N633-F1
#
_entry.id   AF-A5N633-F1
#
_cell.length_a   1.000
_cell.length_b   1.000
_cell.length_c   1.000
_cell.angle_alpha   90.00
_cell.angle_beta   90.00
_cell.angle_gamma   90.00
#
_symmetry.space_group_name_H-M   'P 1'
#
loop_
_entity.id
_entity.type
_entity.pdbx_description
1 polymer ?
#
loop_
_entity_poly.entity_id
_entity_poly.type
_entity_poly.pdbx_seq_one_letter_code
_entity_poly.pdbx_strand_id
1 'polypeptide(L)'
;MNLHIDSICKGERMEQIPVPVLNETGIYFGDAHLKKECMAVVSEKIKEFDKKCICHVPFSVTVEAEAFGARVRLDEYSNGILIDGFKYTKIEELSELYEFDLDKGRIKEVLDCIEILNTMGNIVALNVEAPFTILTLLIDNLTIYRGLNRQSDIIYNALLTIQNSIRKYIIRALEKGARIISYADPSGDIDIIGPEIYKKFSGYMSYGLINSLEDYMDNSIIHLCARTSLAFEKSGFCRSTPMKIKKGITYGEAICSVLDKKNIKVLGHKCINCSNEIVKDSLIWKLDLKHNY
;
A
#
# COMPACT_ATOMS: atom_id res chain seq x y z
N MET A 1 -24.72 -6.01 19.96
CA MET A 1 -23.40 -6.05 20.61
C MET A 1 -22.55 -5.00 19.89
N ASN A 2 -22.29 -3.85 20.52
CA ASN A 2 -21.45 -2.81 19.91
C ASN A 2 -20.00 -3.32 19.92
N LEU A 3 -19.60 -3.97 18.83
CA LEU A 3 -18.23 -4.39 18.63
C LEU A 3 -17.38 -3.13 18.40
N HIS A 4 -16.49 -2.82 19.34
CA HIS A 4 -15.58 -1.69 19.20
C HIS A 4 -14.49 -2.08 18.20
N ILE A 5 -14.30 -1.30 17.15
CA ILE A 5 -13.14 -1.45 16.27
C ILE A 5 -11.93 -0.89 17.02
N ASP A 6 -10.97 -1.75 17.40
CA ASP A 6 -9.68 -1.33 17.95
C ASP A 6 -8.75 -0.91 16.80
N SER A 7 -8.95 0.31 16.29
CA SER A 7 -8.28 0.84 15.10
C SER A 7 -7.27 1.93 15.43
N ILE A 8 -6.07 1.54 15.87
CA ILE A 8 -4.94 2.46 15.96
C ILE A 8 -4.01 2.21 14.77
N CYS A 9 -3.92 3.19 13.87
CA CYS A 9 -2.92 3.18 12.80
C CYS A 9 -1.56 3.56 13.39
N LYS A 10 -0.55 2.70 13.21
CA LYS A 10 0.83 2.99 13.65
C LYS A 10 1.60 3.88 12.66
N GLY A 11 1.11 4.02 11.43
CA GLY A 11 1.81 4.71 10.36
C GLY A 11 3.12 4.00 9.98
N GLU A 12 3.93 4.69 9.19
CA GLU A 12 5.27 4.25 8.84
C GLU A 12 6.25 4.45 10.00
N ARG A 13 7.30 3.63 10.04
CA ARG A 13 8.37 3.76 11.02
C ARG A 13 9.25 4.96 10.68
N MET A 14 9.88 5.52 11.72
CA MET A 14 10.90 6.56 11.56
C MET A 14 12.12 6.03 10.80
N GLU A 15 12.61 4.85 11.19
CA GLU A 15 13.57 4.06 10.41
C GLU A 15 12.80 3.10 9.50
N GLN A 16 12.93 3.26 8.17
CA GLN A 16 12.29 2.38 7.19
C GLN A 16 12.88 0.97 7.25
N ILE A 17 14.20 0.87 7.44
CA ILE A 17 14.91 -0.38 7.68
C ILE A 17 15.60 -0.28 9.05
N PRO A 18 15.30 -1.20 10.00
CA PRO A 18 15.92 -1.17 11.32
C PRO A 18 17.44 -1.33 11.26
N VAL A 19 18.17 -0.47 11.97
CA VAL A 19 19.65 -0.54 12.05
C VAL A 19 20.16 -1.94 12.48
N PRO A 20 19.55 -2.65 13.46
CA PRO A 20 19.98 -3.99 13.81
C PRO A 20 19.94 -4.99 12.64
N VAL A 21 18.96 -4.85 11.74
CA VAL A 21 18.83 -5.71 10.54
C VAL A 21 19.94 -5.41 9.52
N LEU A 22 20.24 -4.13 9.30
CA LEU A 22 21.36 -3.73 8.42
C LEU A 22 22.70 -4.24 8.96
N ASN A 23 22.93 -4.11 10.27
CA ASN A 23 24.15 -4.60 10.91
C ASN A 23 24.30 -6.13 10.84
N GLU A 24 23.20 -6.87 11.06
CA GLU A 24 23.22 -8.34 10.99
C GLU A 24 23.48 -8.84 9.56
N THR A 25 22.88 -8.20 8.56
CA THR A 25 23.02 -8.61 7.15
C THR A 25 24.28 -8.09 6.49
N GLY A 26 24.87 -7.00 6.98
CA GLY A 26 25.96 -6.29 6.33
C GLY A 26 25.55 -5.59 5.03
N ILE A 27 24.25 -5.50 4.73
CA ILE A 27 23.72 -4.88 3.52
C ILE A 27 23.58 -3.37 3.74
N TYR A 28 24.11 -2.56 2.82
CA TYR A 28 23.87 -1.12 2.82
C TYR A 28 22.39 -0.83 2.51
N PHE A 29 21.76 0.09 3.25
CA PHE A 29 20.32 0.35 3.10
C PHE A 29 19.94 0.78 1.67
N GLY A 30 20.81 1.52 0.98
CA GLY A 30 20.60 1.87 -0.43
C GLY A 30 20.44 0.62 -1.29
N ASP A 31 21.30 -0.37 -1.12
CA ASP A 31 21.18 -1.65 -1.83
C ASP A 31 19.92 -2.42 -1.43
N ALA A 32 19.51 -2.36 -0.17
CA ALA A 32 18.26 -2.97 0.30
C ALA A 32 17.00 -2.36 -0.34
N HIS A 33 17.04 -1.11 -0.79
CA HIS A 33 15.96 -0.47 -1.53
C HIS A 33 16.09 -0.60 -3.05
N LEU A 34 17.30 -0.75 -3.57
CA LEU A 34 17.60 -0.67 -5.01
C LEU A 34 17.80 -2.02 -5.70
N LYS A 35 18.16 -3.08 -4.96
CA LYS A 35 18.54 -4.39 -5.53
C LYS A 35 17.64 -5.49 -4.96
N LYS A 36 16.96 -6.23 -5.82
CA LYS A 36 16.02 -7.29 -5.45
C LYS A 36 16.57 -8.36 -4.51
N GLU A 37 17.82 -8.81 -4.71
CA GLU A 37 18.42 -9.85 -3.86
C GLU A 37 18.68 -9.31 -2.45
N CYS A 38 19.19 -8.09 -2.35
CA CYS A 38 19.39 -7.41 -1.08
C CYS A 38 18.06 -7.14 -0.37
N MET A 39 17.04 -6.68 -1.12
CA MET A 39 15.70 -6.43 -0.61
C MET A 39 15.06 -7.71 -0.06
N ALA A 40 15.23 -8.85 -0.73
CA ALA A 40 14.70 -10.14 -0.27
C ALA A 40 15.32 -10.55 1.08
N VAL A 41 16.66 -10.51 1.17
CA VAL A 41 17.40 -10.84 2.41
C VAL A 41 16.97 -9.92 3.56
N VAL A 42 16.91 -8.61 3.31
CA VAL A 42 16.50 -7.64 4.33
C VAL A 42 15.04 -7.84 4.75
N SER A 43 14.13 -8.14 3.81
CA SER A 43 12.72 -8.37 4.12
C SER A 43 12.52 -9.57 5.04
N GLU A 44 13.20 -10.70 4.78
CA GLU A 44 13.14 -11.86 5.68
C GLU A 44 13.70 -11.54 7.07
N LYS A 45 14.78 -10.76 7.12
CA LYS A 45 15.41 -10.36 8.38
C LYS A 45 14.56 -9.40 9.19
N ILE A 46 13.85 -8.47 8.54
CA ILE A 46 12.83 -7.64 9.21
C ILE A 46 11.70 -8.52 9.76
N LYS A 47 11.22 -9.49 8.98
CA LYS A 47 10.18 -10.43 9.42
C LYS A 47 10.62 -11.19 10.68
N GLU A 48 11.84 -11.73 10.71
CA GLU A 48 12.42 -12.41 11.87
C GLU A 48 12.56 -11.46 13.07
N PHE A 49 13.18 -10.29 12.87
CA PHE A 49 13.41 -9.29 13.90
C PHE A 49 12.11 -8.81 14.57
N ASP A 50 11.09 -8.53 13.76
CA ASP A 50 9.77 -8.08 14.24
C ASP A 50 8.90 -9.23 14.79
N LYS A 51 9.34 -10.49 14.66
CA LYS A 51 8.57 -11.70 14.98
C LYS A 51 7.24 -11.76 14.22
N LYS A 52 7.28 -11.41 12.93
CA LYS A 52 6.15 -11.46 12.00
C LYS A 52 6.19 -12.75 11.18
N CYS A 53 5.09 -13.02 10.48
CA CYS A 53 4.97 -14.15 9.55
C CYS A 53 4.83 -13.74 8.08
N ILE A 54 4.92 -12.43 7.79
CA ILE A 54 4.74 -11.84 6.46
C ILE A 54 5.98 -11.02 6.12
N CYS A 55 6.53 -11.23 4.92
CA CYS A 55 7.55 -10.39 4.32
C CYS A 55 6.89 -9.19 3.65
N HIS A 56 7.35 -7.97 3.91
CA HIS A 56 6.81 -6.75 3.31
C HIS A 56 7.83 -6.14 2.36
N VAL A 57 7.40 -5.80 1.14
CA VAL A 57 8.22 -5.07 0.16
C VAL A 57 7.35 -4.11 -0.65
N PRO A 58 7.88 -2.95 -1.10
CA PRO A 58 9.16 -2.36 -0.72
C PRO A 58 9.12 -1.76 0.70
N PHE A 59 10.25 -1.24 1.16
CA PHE A 59 10.38 -0.47 2.42
C PHE A 59 10.22 1.04 2.21
N SER A 60 9.62 1.47 1.09
CA SER A 60 9.55 2.88 0.68
C SER A 60 8.21 3.18 0.02
N VAL A 61 7.71 4.40 0.22
CA VAL A 61 6.48 4.95 -0.38
C VAL A 61 6.74 5.67 -1.72
N THR A 62 7.96 5.60 -2.24
CA THR A 62 8.41 6.42 -3.39
C THR A 62 8.54 5.63 -4.69
N VAL A 63 8.38 4.31 -4.67
CA VAL A 63 8.68 3.43 -5.81
C VAL A 63 7.79 3.75 -7.00
N GLU A 64 6.49 3.92 -6.77
CA GLU A 64 5.51 4.22 -7.82
C GLU A 64 5.70 5.65 -8.37
N ALA A 65 5.97 6.63 -7.49
CA ALA A 65 6.24 8.00 -7.91
C ALA A 65 7.52 8.12 -8.75
N GLU A 66 8.58 7.41 -8.38
CA GLU A 66 9.81 7.34 -9.19
C GLU A 66 9.56 6.66 -10.55
N ALA A 67 8.72 5.63 -10.60
CA ALA A 67 8.33 5.00 -11.87
C ALA A 67 7.58 5.97 -12.80
N PHE A 68 6.85 6.92 -12.24
CA PHE A 68 6.27 8.07 -12.97
C PHE A 68 7.27 9.19 -13.27
N GLY A 69 8.53 9.07 -12.85
CA GLY A 69 9.62 10.01 -13.14
C GLY A 69 9.91 11.02 -12.02
N ALA A 70 9.40 10.83 -10.81
CA ALA A 70 9.87 11.61 -9.66
C ALA A 70 11.35 11.31 -9.37
N ARG A 71 12.10 12.32 -8.93
CA ARG A 71 13.47 12.11 -8.46
C ARG A 71 13.43 11.68 -7.00
N VAL A 72 14.39 10.84 -6.63
CA VAL A 72 14.53 10.36 -5.25
C VAL A 72 15.96 10.47 -4.78
N ARG A 73 16.14 10.54 -3.47
CA ARG A 73 17.45 10.52 -2.80
C ARG A 73 17.44 9.56 -1.62
N LEU A 74 18.61 9.00 -1.34
CA LEU A 74 18.84 8.26 -0.10
C LEU A 74 18.79 9.20 1.10
N ASP A 75 18.32 8.67 2.23
CA ASP A 75 18.24 9.39 3.49
C ASP A 75 18.82 8.54 4.63
N GLU A 76 20.07 8.85 4.99
CA GLU A 76 20.84 8.17 6.03
C GLU A 76 20.18 8.26 7.41
N TYR A 77 19.36 9.28 7.67
CA TYR A 77 18.68 9.44 8.95
C TYR A 77 17.57 8.39 9.14
N SER A 78 16.79 8.13 8.08
CA SER A 78 15.69 7.16 8.11
C SER A 78 16.06 5.77 7.57
N ASN A 79 17.31 5.57 7.11
CA ASN A 79 17.71 4.43 6.27
C ASN A 79 16.75 4.22 5.09
N GLY A 80 16.28 5.33 4.51
CA GLY A 80 15.13 5.36 3.62
C GLY A 80 15.42 5.98 2.26
N ILE A 81 14.36 6.07 1.45
CA ILE A 81 14.36 6.83 0.20
C ILE A 81 13.27 7.92 0.29
N LEU A 82 13.64 9.15 -0.04
CA LEU A 82 12.77 10.33 -0.04
C LEU A 82 12.65 10.94 -1.45
N ILE A 83 11.55 11.66 -1.70
CA ILE A 83 11.39 12.48 -2.91
C ILE A 83 12.41 13.63 -2.91
N ASP A 84 13.08 13.84 -4.05
CA ASP A 84 14.06 14.90 -4.29
C ASP A 84 13.52 15.96 -5.28
N GLY A 85 12.43 16.60 -4.84
CA GLY A 85 11.67 17.56 -5.62
C GLY A 85 10.59 16.93 -6.49
N PHE A 86 9.57 17.72 -6.78
CA PHE A 86 8.42 17.31 -7.58
C PHE A 86 8.78 17.24 -9.07
N LYS A 87 8.19 16.27 -9.78
CA LYS A 87 8.31 16.15 -11.24
C LYS A 87 7.61 17.31 -11.94
N TYR A 88 6.45 17.71 -11.40
CA TYR A 88 5.61 18.75 -11.97
C TYR A 88 5.48 19.93 -11.01
N THR A 89 5.30 21.12 -11.58
CA THR A 89 5.09 22.36 -10.83
C THR A 89 3.72 22.98 -11.08
N LYS A 90 3.06 22.59 -12.18
CA LYS A 90 1.74 23.07 -12.59
C LYS A 90 0.82 21.89 -12.89
N ILE A 91 -0.48 22.10 -12.69
CA ILE A 91 -1.49 21.06 -12.89
C ILE A 91 -1.60 20.67 -14.37
N GLU A 92 -1.42 21.63 -15.28
CA GLU A 92 -1.52 21.40 -16.72
C GLU A 92 -0.49 20.38 -17.23
N GLU A 93 0.69 20.32 -16.61
CA GLU A 93 1.76 19.36 -16.94
C GLU A 93 1.38 17.90 -16.61
N LEU A 94 0.39 17.68 -15.73
CA LEU A 94 -0.13 16.34 -15.45
C LEU A 94 -0.81 15.71 -16.67
N SER A 95 -1.16 16.50 -17.70
CA SER A 95 -1.66 15.99 -18.98
C SER A 95 -0.61 15.18 -19.75
N GLU A 96 0.67 15.34 -19.39
CA GLU A 96 1.80 14.58 -19.95
C GLU A 96 2.07 13.28 -19.17
N LEU A 97 1.31 13.00 -18.11
CA LEU A 97 1.45 11.78 -17.34
C LEU A 97 1.02 10.58 -18.20
N TYR A 98 1.88 9.57 -18.26
CA TYR A 98 1.62 8.31 -18.93
C TYR A 98 1.88 7.15 -17.99
N GLU A 99 1.30 5.99 -18.30
CA GLU A 99 1.47 4.78 -17.49
C GLU A 99 2.93 4.32 -17.49
N PHE A 100 3.45 3.95 -16.31
CA PHE A 100 4.85 3.53 -16.20
C PHE A 100 5.10 2.12 -16.76
N ASP A 101 6.36 1.86 -17.08
CA ASP A 101 6.85 0.57 -17.57
C ASP A 101 7.25 -0.34 -16.39
N LEU A 102 6.60 -1.48 -16.27
CA LEU A 102 6.85 -2.46 -15.19
C LEU A 102 8.23 -3.12 -15.28
N ASP A 103 8.85 -3.08 -16.45
CA ASP A 103 10.14 -3.73 -16.72
C ASP A 103 11.31 -2.75 -16.57
N LYS A 104 11.12 -1.64 -15.87
CA LYS A 104 12.16 -0.62 -15.61
C LYS A 104 12.20 -0.15 -14.15
N GLY A 105 13.38 0.31 -13.74
CA GLY A 105 13.59 0.97 -12.46
C GLY A 105 13.29 0.08 -11.24
N ARG A 106 13.06 0.72 -10.09
CA ARG A 106 12.79 0.01 -8.82
C ARG A 106 11.50 -0.80 -8.85
N ILE A 107 10.48 -0.43 -9.62
CA ILE A 107 9.26 -1.22 -9.76
C ILE A 107 9.59 -2.66 -10.20
N LYS A 108 10.48 -2.81 -11.19
CA LYS A 108 10.94 -4.13 -11.63
C LYS A 108 11.68 -4.88 -10.52
N GLU A 109 12.57 -4.20 -9.80
CA GLU A 109 13.34 -4.80 -8.71
C GLU A 109 12.42 -5.29 -7.57
N VAL A 110 11.35 -4.57 -7.24
CA VAL A 110 10.35 -5.01 -6.28
C VAL A 110 9.61 -6.25 -6.79
N LEU A 111 9.17 -6.25 -8.05
CA LEU A 111 8.47 -7.41 -8.64
C LEU A 111 9.33 -8.67 -8.66
N ASP A 112 10.60 -8.55 -9.04
CA ASP A 112 11.53 -9.67 -9.01
C ASP A 112 11.84 -10.10 -7.56
N CYS A 113 11.92 -9.17 -6.60
CA CYS A 113 12.10 -9.48 -5.18
C CYS A 113 10.94 -10.33 -4.64
N ILE A 114 9.69 -10.02 -5.02
CA ILE A 114 8.51 -10.81 -4.66
C ILE A 114 8.65 -12.25 -5.13
N GLU A 115 9.10 -12.47 -6.36
CA GLU A 115 9.32 -13.82 -6.91
C GLU A 115 10.41 -14.59 -6.16
N ILE A 116 11.51 -13.92 -5.80
CA ILE A 116 12.58 -14.50 -4.96
C ILE A 116 11.99 -14.95 -3.61
N LEU A 117 11.32 -14.04 -2.89
CA LEU A 117 10.76 -14.32 -1.57
C LEU A 117 9.72 -15.45 -1.62
N ASN A 118 8.84 -15.45 -2.62
CA ASN A 118 7.84 -16.49 -2.81
C ASN A 118 8.49 -17.86 -3.09
N THR A 119 9.53 -17.91 -3.92
CA THR A 119 10.28 -19.15 -4.20
C THR A 119 10.95 -19.71 -2.94
N MET A 120 11.34 -18.85 -2.01
CA MET A 120 11.87 -19.22 -0.70
C MET A 120 10.77 -19.70 0.28
N GLY A 121 9.50 -19.70 -0.13
CA GLY A 121 8.36 -20.16 0.68
C GLY A 121 7.75 -19.09 1.58
N ASN A 122 8.07 -17.81 1.36
CA ASN A 122 7.51 -16.72 2.15
C ASN A 122 6.11 -16.30 1.68
N ILE A 123 5.27 -15.89 2.64
CA ILE A 123 4.08 -15.10 2.34
C ILE A 123 4.53 -13.65 2.18
N VAL A 124 4.29 -13.08 1.00
CA VAL A 124 4.74 -11.73 0.64
C VAL A 124 3.57 -10.77 0.57
N ALA A 125 3.71 -9.64 1.25
CA ALA A 125 2.87 -8.47 1.13
C ALA A 125 3.56 -7.41 0.27
N LEU A 126 2.90 -7.03 -0.83
CA LEU A 126 3.27 -5.84 -1.59
C LEU A 126 2.68 -4.61 -0.90
N ASN A 127 3.52 -3.69 -0.44
CA ASN A 127 3.11 -2.37 -0.02
C ASN A 127 2.84 -1.50 -1.25
N VAL A 128 1.67 -0.87 -1.30
CA VAL A 128 1.20 -0.06 -2.43
C VAL A 128 0.59 1.24 -1.93
N GLU A 129 1.04 2.35 -2.52
CA GLU A 129 0.42 3.65 -2.31
C GLU A 129 -0.76 3.88 -3.25
N ALA A 130 -1.78 4.54 -2.73
CA ALA A 130 -2.97 4.91 -3.48
C ALA A 130 -2.69 6.02 -4.50
N PRO A 131 -3.58 6.17 -5.52
CA PRO A 131 -3.40 7.16 -6.56
C PRO A 131 -3.20 8.60 -6.05
N PHE A 132 -3.90 8.98 -4.97
CA PHE A 132 -3.82 10.33 -4.44
C PHE A 132 -2.48 10.60 -3.74
N THR A 133 -2.00 9.69 -2.89
CA THR A 133 -0.62 9.78 -2.34
C THR A 133 0.42 9.90 -3.43
N ILE A 134 0.39 9.04 -4.45
CA ILE A 134 1.37 9.10 -5.55
C ILE A 134 1.31 10.45 -6.27
N LEU A 135 0.11 10.98 -6.52
CA LEU A 135 -0.03 12.30 -7.14
C LEU A 135 0.65 13.39 -6.28
N THR A 136 0.48 13.36 -4.96
CA THR A 136 1.14 14.31 -4.04
C THR A 136 2.66 14.18 -3.96
N LEU A 137 3.22 13.07 -4.45
CA LEU A 137 4.67 12.89 -4.59
C LEU A 137 5.20 13.39 -5.94
N LEU A 138 4.32 13.57 -6.93
CA LEU A 138 4.66 14.06 -8.27
C LEU A 138 4.51 15.57 -8.40
N ILE A 139 3.60 16.17 -7.64
CA ILE A 139 3.32 17.61 -7.61
C ILE A 139 2.95 18.06 -6.19
N ASP A 140 3.33 19.29 -5.86
CA ASP A 140 3.05 19.91 -4.57
C ASP A 140 1.56 19.85 -4.19
N ASN A 141 1.28 19.48 -2.94
CA ASN A 141 -0.09 19.27 -2.46
C ASN A 141 -0.94 20.56 -2.47
N LEU A 142 -0.37 21.72 -2.17
CA LEU A 142 -1.08 22.99 -2.21
C LEU A 142 -1.48 23.34 -3.65
N THR A 143 -0.64 22.96 -4.62
CA THR A 143 -0.94 23.12 -6.04
C THR A 143 -2.13 22.25 -6.46
N ILE A 144 -2.17 20.99 -6.02
CA ILE A 144 -3.34 20.11 -6.23
C ILE A 144 -4.59 20.74 -5.60
N TYR A 145 -4.54 21.12 -4.33
CA TYR A 145 -5.71 21.62 -3.60
C TYR A 145 -6.29 22.90 -4.22
N ARG A 146 -5.45 23.79 -4.73
CA ARG A 146 -5.88 24.98 -5.49
C ARG A 146 -6.51 24.61 -6.83
N GLY A 147 -6.01 23.55 -7.47
CA GLY A 147 -6.48 23.04 -8.76
C GLY A 147 -7.80 22.28 -8.72
N LEU A 148 -8.17 21.64 -7.60
CA LEU A 148 -9.34 20.75 -7.50
C LEU A 148 -10.67 21.39 -7.90
N ASN A 149 -10.81 22.71 -7.77
CA ASN A 149 -12.04 23.41 -8.17
C ASN A 149 -12.03 23.85 -9.64
N ARG A 150 -10.86 24.18 -10.21
CA ARG A 150 -10.75 24.84 -11.52
C ARG A 150 -10.26 23.93 -12.64
N GLN A 151 -9.50 22.90 -12.27
CA GLN A 151 -8.80 21.99 -13.17
C GLN A 151 -9.08 20.53 -12.76
N SER A 152 -10.28 20.26 -12.26
CA SER A 152 -10.67 18.94 -11.74
C SER A 152 -10.46 17.82 -12.76
N ASP A 153 -10.67 18.11 -14.05
CA ASP A 153 -10.65 17.10 -15.10
C ASP A 153 -9.23 16.63 -15.41
N ILE A 154 -8.25 17.55 -15.38
CA ILE A 154 -6.84 17.23 -15.55
C ILE A 154 -6.35 16.36 -14.38
N ILE A 155 -6.69 16.76 -13.15
CA ILE A 155 -6.35 15.99 -11.94
C ILE A 155 -7.00 14.61 -11.98
N TYR A 156 -8.27 14.54 -12.38
CA TYR A 156 -9.01 13.29 -12.49
C TYR A 156 -8.38 12.33 -13.51
N ASN A 157 -8.04 12.82 -14.70
CA ASN A 157 -7.38 12.02 -15.74
C ASN A 157 -5.98 11.54 -15.31
N ALA A 158 -5.23 12.39 -14.60
CA ALA A 158 -3.96 11.99 -14.02
C ALA A 158 -4.13 10.87 -13.00
N LEU A 159 -5.10 10.98 -12.08
CA LEU A 159 -5.41 9.94 -11.11
C LEU A 159 -5.86 8.63 -11.76
N LEU A 160 -6.63 8.67 -12.86
CA LEU A 160 -6.98 7.48 -13.63
C LEU A 160 -5.76 6.80 -14.24
N THR A 161 -4.82 7.58 -14.78
CA THR A 161 -3.55 7.06 -15.33
C THR A 161 -2.71 6.40 -14.24
N ILE A 162 -2.65 7.02 -13.06
CA ILE A 162 -2.00 6.45 -11.86
C ILE A 162 -2.68 5.15 -11.45
N GLN A 163 -4.01 5.16 -11.34
CA GLN A 163 -4.83 4.01 -10.98
C GLN A 163 -4.58 2.82 -11.92
N ASN A 164 -4.55 3.05 -13.24
CA ASN A 164 -4.28 2.00 -14.23
C ASN A 164 -2.89 1.39 -14.06
N SER A 165 -1.87 2.21 -13.79
CA SER A 165 -0.51 1.71 -13.60
C SER A 165 -0.37 0.90 -12.31
N ILE A 166 -0.97 1.38 -11.21
CA ILE A 166 -1.04 0.62 -9.94
C ILE A 166 -1.77 -0.71 -10.16
N ARG A 167 -2.89 -0.71 -10.90
CA ARG A 167 -3.63 -1.93 -11.23
C ARG A 167 -2.73 -2.95 -11.93
N LYS A 168 -1.99 -2.52 -12.96
CA LYS A 168 -1.03 -3.38 -13.67
C LYS A 168 0.09 -3.88 -12.75
N TYR A 169 0.60 -3.01 -11.88
CA TYR A 169 1.62 -3.35 -10.90
C TYR A 169 1.15 -4.43 -9.92
N ILE A 170 -0.05 -4.26 -9.34
CA ILE A 170 -0.64 -5.23 -8.42
C ILE A 170 -0.85 -6.57 -9.13
N ILE A 171 -1.43 -6.58 -10.33
CA ILE A 171 -1.65 -7.82 -11.09
C ILE A 171 -0.32 -8.55 -11.32
N ARG A 172 0.72 -7.82 -11.76
CA ARG A 172 2.05 -8.40 -11.97
C ARG A 172 2.67 -8.94 -10.67
N ALA A 173 2.46 -8.26 -9.55
CA ALA A 173 2.93 -8.73 -8.25
C ALA A 173 2.22 -10.03 -7.81
N LEU A 174 0.91 -10.13 -8.06
CA LEU A 174 0.14 -11.37 -7.82
C LEU A 174 0.66 -12.51 -8.71
N GLU A 175 0.93 -12.25 -10.00
CA GLU A 175 1.55 -13.21 -10.92
C GLU A 175 2.92 -13.69 -10.42
N LYS A 176 3.69 -12.81 -9.77
CA LYS A 176 5.01 -13.10 -9.17
C LYS A 176 4.93 -13.79 -7.80
N GLY A 177 3.73 -13.95 -7.24
CA GLY A 177 3.49 -14.69 -6.00
C GLY A 177 3.23 -13.84 -4.75
N ALA A 178 2.99 -12.53 -4.89
CA ALA A 178 2.45 -11.75 -3.78
C ALA A 178 1.07 -12.31 -3.39
N ARG A 179 0.81 -12.42 -2.08
CA ARG A 179 -0.48 -12.92 -1.56
C ARG A 179 -1.27 -11.86 -0.82
N ILE A 180 -0.63 -10.76 -0.46
CA ILE A 180 -1.24 -9.66 0.26
C ILE A 180 -0.88 -8.36 -0.46
N ILE A 181 -1.87 -7.51 -0.71
CA ILE A 181 -1.67 -6.14 -1.19
C ILE A 181 -1.96 -5.22 -0.02
N SER A 182 -0.93 -4.67 0.60
CA SER A 182 -1.01 -3.71 1.70
C SER A 182 -1.18 -2.30 1.13
N TYR A 183 -2.43 -1.84 1.06
CA TYR A 183 -2.81 -0.61 0.38
C TYR A 183 -3.07 0.54 1.36
N ALA A 184 -2.45 1.69 1.11
CA ALA A 184 -2.59 2.88 1.94
C ALA A 184 -2.79 4.16 1.12
N ASP A 185 -3.57 5.10 1.65
CA ASP A 185 -3.74 6.46 1.07
C ASP A 185 -3.56 7.54 2.15
N PRO A 186 -2.36 7.70 2.73
CA PRO A 186 -2.13 8.66 3.80
C PRO A 186 -2.41 10.12 3.40
N SER A 187 -2.10 10.51 2.16
CA SER A 187 -2.33 11.89 1.68
C SER A 187 -3.78 12.14 1.28
N GLY A 188 -4.50 11.11 0.84
CA GLY A 188 -5.93 11.17 0.52
C GLY A 188 -6.85 11.01 1.73
N ASP A 189 -6.34 11.10 2.96
CA ASP A 189 -7.15 10.90 4.16
C ASP A 189 -8.31 11.91 4.26
N ILE A 190 -9.50 11.42 4.62
CA ILE A 190 -10.73 12.23 4.70
C ILE A 190 -10.62 13.40 5.68
N ASP A 191 -9.83 13.27 6.74
CA ASP A 191 -9.59 14.33 7.73
C ASP A 191 -8.63 15.41 7.19
N ILE A 192 -7.89 15.12 6.10
CA ILE A 192 -6.98 16.06 5.44
C ILE A 192 -7.68 16.80 4.30
N ILE A 193 -8.33 16.07 3.38
CA ILE A 193 -8.92 16.65 2.16
C ILE A 193 -10.42 16.94 2.28
N GLY A 194 -11.06 16.49 3.35
CA GLY A 194 -12.49 16.67 3.59
C GLY A 194 -13.37 15.65 2.82
N PRO A 195 -14.61 15.43 3.30
CA PRO A 195 -15.48 14.33 2.83
C PRO A 195 -15.89 14.44 1.36
N GLU A 196 -16.15 15.63 0.85
CA GLU A 196 -16.60 15.83 -0.53
C GLU A 196 -15.47 15.54 -1.54
N ILE A 197 -14.27 16.07 -1.29
CA ILE A 197 -13.10 15.82 -2.14
C ILE A 197 -12.68 14.36 -2.03
N TYR A 198 -12.69 13.78 -0.83
CA TYR A 198 -12.42 12.36 -0.62
C TYR A 198 -13.32 11.49 -1.48
N LYS A 199 -14.64 11.68 -1.41
CA LYS A 199 -15.60 10.89 -2.18
C LYS A 199 -15.43 11.05 -3.68
N LYS A 200 -15.05 12.22 -4.18
CA LYS A 200 -14.89 12.49 -5.61
C LYS A 200 -13.56 12.00 -6.18
N PHE A 201 -12.49 12.00 -5.37
CA PHE A 201 -11.13 11.71 -5.82
C PHE A 201 -10.54 10.49 -5.11
N SER A 202 -9.91 10.66 -3.94
CA SER A 202 -9.18 9.58 -3.24
C SER A 202 -10.01 8.30 -3.04
N GLY A 203 -11.19 8.43 -2.44
CA GLY A 203 -12.10 7.31 -2.18
C GLY A 203 -12.60 6.66 -3.46
N TYR A 204 -13.00 7.47 -4.45
CA TYR A 204 -13.50 6.94 -5.73
C TYR A 204 -12.43 6.18 -6.51
N MET A 205 -11.21 6.73 -6.59
CA MET A 205 -10.08 6.08 -7.28
C MET A 205 -9.67 4.79 -6.58
N SER A 206 -9.65 4.79 -5.25
CA SER A 206 -9.41 3.57 -4.46
C SER A 206 -10.50 2.52 -4.70
N TYR A 207 -11.78 2.94 -4.73
CA TYR A 207 -12.90 2.04 -5.01
C TYR A 207 -12.80 1.43 -6.41
N GLY A 208 -12.58 2.25 -7.44
CA GLY A 208 -12.40 1.78 -8.81
C GLY A 208 -11.25 0.79 -8.94
N LEU A 209 -10.12 1.05 -8.27
CA LEU A 209 -8.97 0.16 -8.25
C LEU A 209 -9.30 -1.19 -7.61
N ILE A 210 -9.79 -1.18 -6.36
CA ILE A 210 -10.08 -2.40 -5.61
C ILE A 210 -11.13 -3.25 -6.34
N ASN A 211 -12.19 -2.60 -6.86
CA ASN A 211 -13.22 -3.28 -7.62
C ASN A 211 -12.66 -3.92 -8.90
N SER A 212 -11.76 -3.23 -9.62
CA SER A 212 -11.14 -3.75 -10.85
C SER A 212 -10.16 -4.93 -10.65
N LEU A 213 -9.79 -5.20 -9.39
CA LEU A 213 -8.89 -6.29 -9.00
C LEU A 213 -9.65 -7.52 -8.53
N GLU A 214 -10.99 -7.46 -8.39
CA GLU A 214 -11.79 -8.50 -7.75
C GLU A 214 -11.56 -9.91 -8.32
N ASP A 215 -11.37 -10.04 -9.63
CA ASP A 215 -11.16 -11.31 -10.34
C ASP A 215 -9.74 -11.87 -10.20
N TYR A 216 -8.81 -11.10 -9.64
CA TYR A 216 -7.41 -11.45 -9.46
C TYR A 216 -7.09 -11.90 -8.01
N MET A 217 -8.05 -11.79 -7.10
CA MET A 217 -7.83 -11.99 -5.66
C MET A 217 -8.22 -13.39 -5.14
N ASP A 218 -8.26 -14.41 -6.00
CA ASP A 218 -8.79 -15.73 -5.64
C ASP A 218 -8.06 -16.43 -4.48
N ASN A 219 -6.74 -16.23 -4.38
CA ASN A 219 -5.87 -16.81 -3.34
C ASN A 219 -5.05 -15.75 -2.58
N SER A 220 -5.52 -14.50 -2.63
CA SER A 220 -4.83 -13.31 -2.15
C SER A 220 -5.81 -12.35 -1.53
N ILE A 221 -5.32 -11.37 -0.76
CA ILE A 221 -6.18 -10.34 -0.18
C ILE A 221 -5.62 -8.94 -0.40
N ILE A 222 -6.52 -7.96 -0.44
CA ILE A 222 -6.17 -6.55 -0.26
C ILE A 222 -6.38 -6.23 1.22
N HIS A 223 -5.32 -5.78 1.89
CA HIS A 223 -5.39 -5.20 3.22
C HIS A 223 -5.42 -3.68 3.08
N LEU A 224 -6.54 -3.07 3.44
CA LEU A 224 -6.67 -1.62 3.51
C LEU A 224 -6.18 -1.12 4.86
N CYS A 225 -5.25 -0.16 4.84
CA CYS A 225 -4.81 0.56 6.03
C CYS A 225 -5.99 1.01 6.90
N ALA A 226 -5.83 1.00 8.23
CA ALA A 226 -6.91 1.34 9.16
C ALA A 226 -7.51 2.74 8.88
N ARG A 227 -6.67 3.73 8.56
CA ARG A 227 -7.11 5.08 8.20
C ARG A 227 -7.95 5.08 6.92
N THR A 228 -7.44 4.42 5.88
CA THR A 228 -8.12 4.30 4.59
C THR A 228 -9.44 3.54 4.73
N SER A 229 -9.43 2.34 5.29
CA SER A 229 -10.62 1.48 5.44
C SER A 229 -11.74 2.10 6.26
N LEU A 230 -11.44 2.80 7.36
CA LEU A 230 -12.46 3.48 8.16
C LEU A 230 -13.10 4.64 7.40
N ALA A 231 -12.30 5.47 6.72
CA ALA A 231 -12.81 6.54 5.87
C ALA A 231 -13.67 5.97 4.72
N PHE A 232 -13.25 4.84 4.17
CA PHE A 232 -13.91 4.13 3.09
C PHE A 232 -15.30 3.62 3.49
N GLU A 233 -15.42 2.98 4.66
CA GLU A 233 -16.69 2.55 5.22
C GLU A 233 -17.59 3.74 5.58
N LYS A 234 -17.07 4.74 6.30
CA LYS A 234 -17.81 5.96 6.68
C LYS A 234 -18.38 6.70 5.47
N SER A 235 -17.64 6.71 4.36
CA SER A 235 -18.06 7.34 3.10
C SER A 235 -19.02 6.48 2.29
N GLY A 236 -19.24 5.23 2.72
CA GLY A 236 -20.24 4.34 2.18
C GLY A 236 -19.76 3.42 1.06
N PHE A 237 -18.46 3.38 0.74
CA PHE A 237 -17.89 2.55 -0.34
C PHE A 237 -17.92 1.05 -0.03
N CYS A 238 -17.87 0.69 1.26
CA CYS A 238 -17.95 -0.71 1.69
C CYS A 238 -18.88 -0.89 2.89
N ARG A 239 -19.06 -2.15 3.29
CA ARG A 239 -19.60 -2.56 4.59
C ARG A 239 -18.58 -3.47 5.26
N SER A 240 -18.38 -3.32 6.56
CA SER A 240 -17.53 -4.23 7.32
C SER A 240 -18.35 -5.36 7.96
N THR A 241 -17.78 -6.56 7.96
CA THR A 241 -18.32 -7.72 8.68
C THR A 241 -17.23 -8.30 9.59
N PRO A 242 -17.48 -8.43 10.91
CA PRO A 242 -16.51 -9.04 11.82
C PRO A 242 -16.46 -10.55 11.59
N MET A 243 -15.24 -11.09 11.52
CA MET A 243 -14.98 -12.51 11.35
C MET A 243 -14.20 -13.06 12.53
N LYS A 244 -14.68 -14.19 13.07
CA LYS A 244 -13.99 -14.91 14.14
C LYS A 244 -12.78 -15.66 13.59
N ILE A 245 -11.67 -15.53 14.31
CA ILE A 245 -10.42 -16.27 14.07
C ILE A 245 -10.09 -17.13 15.30
N LYS A 246 -9.05 -17.96 15.18
CA LYS A 246 -8.52 -18.74 16.31
C LYS A 246 -8.07 -17.78 17.43
N LYS A 247 -8.30 -18.16 18.69
CA LYS A 247 -7.84 -17.39 19.84
C LYS A 247 -6.33 -17.45 20.00
N GLY A 248 -5.74 -16.36 20.48
CA GLY A 248 -4.32 -16.31 20.87
C GLY A 248 -3.33 -16.25 19.71
N ILE A 249 -3.79 -16.04 18.46
CA ILE A 249 -2.91 -15.82 17.31
C ILE A 249 -2.67 -14.32 17.09
N THR A 250 -1.54 -14.02 16.44
CA THR A 250 -1.18 -12.68 15.99
C THR A 250 -2.05 -12.22 14.82
N TYR A 251 -2.08 -10.91 14.55
CA TYR A 251 -2.86 -10.39 13.44
C TYR A 251 -2.35 -10.83 12.07
N GLY A 252 -1.03 -11.00 11.91
CA GLY A 252 -0.43 -11.56 10.69
C GLY A 252 -0.86 -13.00 10.47
N GLU A 253 -0.80 -13.85 11.50
CA GLU A 253 -1.29 -15.24 11.41
C GLU A 253 -2.79 -15.29 11.06
N ALA A 254 -3.58 -14.36 11.60
CA ALA A 254 -5.00 -14.25 11.28
C ALA A 254 -5.24 -13.92 9.80
N ILE A 255 -4.48 -12.97 9.24
CA ILE A 255 -4.49 -12.65 7.81
C ILE A 255 -4.10 -13.90 6.99
N CYS A 256 -2.98 -14.54 7.33
CA CYS A 256 -2.51 -15.73 6.62
C CYS A 256 -3.54 -16.87 6.64
N SER A 257 -4.30 -17.03 7.73
CA SER A 257 -5.32 -18.07 7.87
C SER A 257 -6.54 -17.92 6.95
N VAL A 258 -6.68 -16.77 6.26
CA VAL A 258 -7.81 -16.50 5.36
C VAL A 258 -7.42 -16.31 3.90
N LEU A 259 -6.15 -16.42 3.54
CA LEU A 259 -5.68 -16.18 2.16
C LEU A 259 -6.30 -17.12 1.12
N ASP A 260 -6.62 -18.36 1.50
CA ASP A 260 -7.22 -19.37 0.60
C ASP A 260 -8.77 -19.37 0.62
N LYS A 261 -9.38 -18.40 1.31
CA LYS A 261 -10.84 -18.29 1.41
C LYS A 261 -11.36 -17.36 0.33
N LYS A 262 -11.84 -17.93 -0.78
CA LYS A 262 -12.34 -17.20 -1.96
C LYS A 262 -13.39 -16.10 -1.68
N ASN A 263 -14.13 -16.20 -0.58
CA ASN A 263 -15.14 -15.23 -0.19
C ASN A 263 -14.58 -14.03 0.62
N ILE A 264 -13.26 -13.96 0.83
CA ILE A 264 -12.56 -12.91 1.57
C ILE A 264 -11.50 -12.31 0.65
N LYS A 265 -11.84 -11.17 0.04
CA LYS A 265 -10.94 -10.46 -0.88
C LYS A 265 -10.33 -9.21 -0.27
N VAL A 266 -11.03 -8.56 0.67
CA VAL A 266 -10.59 -7.32 1.29
C VAL A 266 -10.71 -7.41 2.81
N LEU A 267 -9.63 -7.04 3.50
CA LEU A 267 -9.58 -6.86 4.95
C LEU A 267 -9.23 -5.41 5.29
N GLY A 268 -9.56 -4.95 6.49
CA GLY A 268 -9.10 -3.65 6.97
C GLY A 268 -9.37 -3.38 8.44
N HIS A 269 -9.47 -2.09 8.77
CA HIS A 269 -9.74 -1.51 10.09
C HIS A 269 -8.67 -1.72 11.17
N LYS A 270 -7.80 -2.72 11.04
CA LYS A 270 -6.63 -2.90 11.90
C LYS A 270 -5.34 -2.66 11.13
N CYS A 271 -4.35 -2.06 11.79
CA CYS A 271 -3.07 -1.73 11.17
C CYS A 271 -2.24 -3.00 10.90
N ILE A 272 -1.77 -3.18 9.66
CA ILE A 272 -0.91 -4.32 9.29
C ILE A 272 0.47 -4.27 9.98
N ASN A 273 0.92 -3.08 10.38
CA ASN A 273 2.17 -2.92 11.12
C ASN A 273 2.09 -3.51 12.55
N CYS A 274 0.89 -3.81 13.05
CA CYS A 274 0.65 -4.58 14.27
C CYS A 274 0.50 -6.10 14.00
N SER A 275 1.04 -6.61 12.89
CA SER A 275 0.90 -8.03 12.48
C SER A 275 1.51 -9.02 13.47
N ASN A 276 2.45 -8.60 14.33
CA ASN A 276 3.02 -9.42 15.40
C ASN A 276 2.21 -9.37 16.72
N GLU A 277 1.18 -8.53 16.82
CA GLU A 277 0.37 -8.39 18.04
C GLU A 277 -0.79 -9.38 18.09
N ILE A 278 -1.06 -9.93 19.27
CA ILE A 278 -2.22 -10.81 19.51
C ILE A 278 -3.53 -10.05 19.29
N VAL A 279 -4.49 -10.68 18.61
CA VAL A 279 -5.81 -10.09 18.37
C VAL A 279 -6.70 -10.21 19.62
N LYS A 280 -6.90 -9.09 20.34
CA LYS A 280 -7.54 -9.04 21.68
C LYS A 280 -8.97 -9.59 21.76
N ASP A 281 -9.73 -9.60 20.65
CA ASP A 281 -11.08 -10.19 20.59
C ASP A 281 -11.20 -11.38 19.63
N SER A 282 -10.08 -11.82 19.04
CA SER A 282 -10.07 -12.84 17.98
C SER A 282 -11.02 -12.51 16.83
N LEU A 283 -11.04 -11.23 16.43
CA LEU A 283 -11.81 -10.70 15.32
C LEU A 283 -10.91 -10.00 14.30
N ILE A 284 -11.19 -10.25 13.03
CA ILE A 284 -10.70 -9.45 11.90
C ILE A 284 -11.89 -8.94 11.10
N TRP A 285 -11.70 -7.88 10.33
CA TRP A 285 -12.80 -7.22 9.63
C TRP A 285 -12.68 -7.47 8.12
N LYS A 286 -13.65 -8.19 7.58
CA LYS A 286 -13.85 -8.32 6.14
C LYS A 286 -14.56 -7.08 5.63
N LEU A 287 -14.13 -6.54 4.49
CA LEU A 287 -14.78 -5.43 3.82
C LEU A 287 -15.44 -5.93 2.53
N ASP A 288 -16.73 -5.68 2.39
CA ASP A 288 -17.49 -5.97 1.18
C ASP A 288 -17.78 -4.65 0.47
N LEU A 289 -17.28 -4.48 -0.76
CA LEU A 289 -17.57 -3.32 -1.60
C LEU A 289 -19.07 -3.24 -1.90
N LYS A 290 -19.62 -2.03 -2.00
CA LYS A 290 -21.01 -1.84 -2.43
C LYS A 290 -21.05 -1.64 -3.95
N HIS A 291 -21.68 -2.56 -4.67
CA HIS A 291 -21.78 -2.54 -6.15
C HIS A 291 -22.56 -1.36 -6.78
N ASN A 292 -22.99 -0.35 -6.00
CA ASN A 292 -23.75 0.81 -6.47
C ASN A 292 -23.10 2.15 -6.06
N TYR A 293 -21.77 2.21 -5.98
CA TYR A 293 -21.03 3.44 -5.74
C TYR A 293 -20.49 4.03 -7.04
#